data_AF-A0A932JNM9-F1
#
_entry.id   AF-A0A932JNM9-F1
#
_cell.length_a   1.000
_cell.length_b   1.000
_cell.length_c   1.000
_cell.angle_alpha   90.00
_cell.angle_beta   90.00
_cell.angle_gamma   90.00
#
_symmetry.space_group_name_H-M   'P 1'
#
loop_
_entity.id
_entity.type
_entity.pdbx_description
1 polymer ?
#
loop_
_entity_poly.entity_id
_entity_poly.type
_entity_poly.pdbx_seq_one_letter_code
_entity_poly.pdbx_strand_id
1 'polypeptide(L)'
;MNALRSIDIQSQNRRSFLFTMAATGAGVILSSLTAKSESLWMSPKEMAESFEPNVWVKVDPDGTTTITVAKSEMGQGVRTSLAMIVAEEMDADWTKVRIRQARPDTGNGGLGTGGSGSVSGSYTTLRRAGATVRAMFISAAAKKWGIAETNCTASNGIISEKNSTRTLTYGELTDDAAKITVPANPTLKKTTDFKLIGTPKPHIDNPDIVCGKAKYGLDVRIPGMKFAVMVRMPAYGASIRSFDASETLKFPGVLKAENVSGVGLVVLADNTYAALKGRELLKIVWNMGNNSNLQSISITNQMRSGIGAVNDVPASSATKIEAHYELPYLAHATMEPMNCVADVRDSSAEIWCPTQSGDSIRSGVANATGLSANTIIVNTTLLGGGFGRRSNNDYASYAARISKAFKIPVLFMFSRQDDMRGDTYRPASYHICKGGLDTSGKVTGWVHRTANGEASNPPYQIQSPSSDSTSVGFPIPMVWARLVFLLFHLHCAMQSSMQPVKELDLYLSKKLHLHQ
;
A
#
# COMPACT_ATOMS: atom_id res chain seq x y z
N MET A 1 53.01 7.94 49.57
CA MET A 1 53.92 8.36 48.49
C MET A 1 53.94 7.26 47.43
N ASN A 2 53.65 7.65 46.18
CA ASN A 2 54.01 7.04 44.89
C ASN A 2 53.72 5.55 44.59
N ALA A 3 52.69 5.36 43.76
CA ALA A 3 52.60 4.63 42.48
C ALA A 3 53.59 3.49 42.15
N LEU A 4 53.08 2.40 41.54
CA LEU A 4 53.39 1.99 40.16
C LEU A 4 52.56 0.76 39.68
N ARG A 5 51.82 0.99 38.59
CA ARG A 5 51.52 0.14 37.41
C ARG A 5 51.04 -1.31 37.57
N SER A 6 49.80 -1.55 37.14
CA SER A 6 49.41 -2.74 36.38
C SER A 6 48.78 -2.32 35.04
N ILE A 7 49.30 -2.89 33.96
CA ILE A 7 48.90 -2.68 32.56
C ILE A 7 47.59 -3.43 32.32
N ASP A 8 46.57 -2.73 31.84
CA ASP A 8 45.29 -3.32 31.45
C ASP A 8 45.34 -3.67 29.96
N ILE A 9 45.39 -4.97 29.64
CA ILE A 9 45.33 -5.47 28.26
C ILE A 9 43.85 -5.57 27.89
N GLN A 10 43.35 -4.59 27.13
CA GLN A 10 42.05 -4.72 26.46
C GLN A 10 42.06 -5.91 25.51
N SER A 11 41.31 -6.96 25.86
CA SER A 11 41.01 -8.06 24.95
C SER A 11 40.14 -7.54 23.79
N GLN A 12 40.73 -7.40 22.60
CA GLN A 12 39.94 -7.18 21.40
C GLN A 12 39.05 -8.40 21.13
N ASN A 13 37.75 -8.12 21.02
CA ASN A 13 36.72 -9.12 20.78
C ASN A 13 36.88 -9.67 19.35
N ARG A 14 37.19 -10.97 19.22
CA ARG A 14 37.32 -11.70 17.94
C ARG A 14 36.09 -11.59 17.03
N ARG A 15 34.94 -11.16 17.57
CA ARG A 15 33.70 -10.86 16.83
C ARG A 15 33.80 -9.61 15.95
N SER A 16 34.56 -8.59 16.34
CA SER A 16 34.71 -7.38 15.52
C SER A 16 35.61 -7.61 14.32
N PHE A 17 36.64 -8.45 14.44
CA PHE A 17 37.55 -8.78 13.34
C PHE A 17 36.85 -9.60 12.23
N LEU A 18 35.96 -10.52 12.60
CA LEU A 18 35.16 -11.28 11.64
C LEU A 18 34.07 -10.44 10.95
N PHE A 19 33.57 -9.39 11.61
CA PHE A 19 32.67 -8.42 10.98
C PHE A 19 33.39 -7.54 9.94
N THR A 20 34.66 -7.20 10.17
CA THR A 20 35.44 -6.35 9.24
C THR A 20 35.86 -7.09 7.96
N MET A 21 36.13 -8.40 8.01
CA MET A 21 36.48 -9.17 6.80
C MET A 21 35.29 -9.56 5.92
N ALA A 22 34.08 -9.70 6.48
CA ALA A 22 32.89 -10.01 5.67
C ALA A 22 32.42 -8.80 4.82
N ALA A 23 32.78 -7.58 5.22
CA ALA A 23 32.39 -6.35 4.54
C ALA A 23 33.13 -6.09 3.22
N THR A 24 34.29 -6.71 2.98
CA THR A 24 35.11 -6.43 1.79
C THR A 24 34.93 -7.45 0.65
N GLY A 25 34.42 -8.65 0.94
CA GLY A 25 34.26 -9.72 -0.07
C GLY A 25 32.84 -9.87 -0.65
N ALA A 26 31.79 -9.61 0.13
CA ALA A 26 30.41 -9.80 -0.31
C ALA A 26 29.81 -8.59 -1.07
N GLY A 27 30.39 -7.40 -0.89
CA GLY A 27 29.89 -6.16 -1.51
C GLY A 27 30.17 -6.04 -3.02
N VAL A 28 31.19 -6.73 -3.53
CA VAL A 28 31.61 -6.60 -4.95
C VAL A 28 30.86 -7.57 -5.88
N ILE A 29 30.27 -8.65 -5.35
CA ILE A 29 29.50 -9.61 -6.16
C ILE A 29 28.00 -9.28 -6.17
N LEU A 30 27.50 -8.55 -5.15
CA LEU A 30 26.09 -8.13 -5.14
C LEU A 30 25.80 -6.98 -6.13
N SER A 31 26.78 -6.08 -6.36
CA SER A 31 26.61 -4.93 -7.26
C SER A 31 26.54 -5.33 -8.75
N SER A 32 27.11 -6.46 -9.14
CA SER A 32 27.08 -6.95 -10.52
C SER A 32 25.81 -7.75 -10.86
N LEU A 33 25.03 -8.16 -9.86
CA LEU A 33 23.73 -8.84 -10.04
C LEU A 33 22.53 -7.90 -9.88
N THR A 34 22.67 -6.76 -9.18
CA THR A 34 21.64 -5.72 -9.08
C THR A 34 21.66 -4.72 -10.24
N ALA A 35 22.79 -4.58 -10.95
CA ALA A 35 22.94 -3.63 -12.06
C ALA A 35 22.14 -3.98 -13.33
N LYS A 36 21.49 -5.16 -13.41
CA LYS A 36 20.76 -5.60 -14.60
C LYS A 36 19.25 -5.32 -14.61
N SER A 37 18.64 -4.86 -13.51
CA SER A 37 17.21 -4.53 -13.48
C SER A 37 16.89 -3.02 -13.40
N GLU A 38 17.89 -2.16 -13.14
CA GLU A 38 17.69 -0.70 -13.10
C GLU A 38 17.84 0.01 -14.47
N SER A 39 18.18 -0.72 -15.54
CA SER A 39 18.69 -0.14 -16.79
C SER A 39 17.64 0.15 -17.88
N LEU A 40 16.36 0.35 -17.56
CA LEU A 40 15.36 0.73 -18.57
C LEU A 40 15.04 2.23 -18.61
N TRP A 41 15.53 3.04 -17.67
CA TRP A 41 15.10 4.44 -17.54
C TRP A 41 16.20 5.44 -17.12
N MET A 42 17.45 5.02 -16.91
CA MET A 42 18.55 5.92 -16.51
C MET A 42 19.86 5.59 -17.24
N SER A 43 20.63 6.63 -17.54
CA SER A 43 21.91 6.53 -18.23
C SER A 43 23.05 6.27 -17.23
N PRO A 44 24.14 5.57 -17.61
CA PRO A 44 25.27 5.28 -16.72
C PRO A 44 25.97 6.50 -16.09
N LYS A 45 25.68 7.73 -16.57
CA LYS A 45 26.23 8.97 -16.04
C LYS A 45 25.57 9.42 -14.73
N GLU A 46 24.42 8.84 -14.36
CA GLU A 46 23.66 9.18 -13.15
C GLU A 46 24.03 8.32 -11.92
N MET A 47 24.96 7.37 -12.09
CA MET A 47 25.37 6.39 -11.08
C MET A 47 26.58 6.81 -10.21
N ALA A 48 27.19 7.96 -10.47
CA ALA A 48 28.26 8.53 -9.65
C ALA A 48 27.92 9.99 -9.31
N GLU A 49 28.17 10.40 -8.05
CA GLU A 49 28.04 11.78 -7.50
C GLU A 49 26.65 12.22 -6.98
N SER A 50 25.92 11.40 -6.21
CA SER A 50 24.67 11.84 -5.56
C SER A 50 24.66 11.74 -4.03
N PHE A 51 24.02 12.71 -3.37
CA PHE A 51 23.87 12.76 -1.91
C PHE A 51 22.61 12.02 -1.45
N GLU A 52 22.78 10.92 -0.70
CA GLU A 52 21.69 10.09 -0.12
C GLU A 52 21.85 9.92 1.41
N PRO A 53 21.51 10.92 2.23
CA PRO A 53 21.76 10.88 3.68
C PRO A 53 20.77 9.99 4.45
N ASN A 54 19.66 9.62 3.82
CA ASN A 54 18.67 8.70 4.36
C ASN A 54 17.90 8.04 3.21
N VAL A 55 17.08 7.04 3.53
CA VAL A 55 16.32 6.25 2.55
C VAL A 55 15.25 7.05 1.78
N TRP A 56 14.94 8.28 2.22
CA TRP A 56 13.86 9.10 1.68
C TRP A 56 14.30 10.13 0.64
N VAL A 57 15.55 10.60 0.67
CA VAL A 57 15.98 11.75 -0.14
C VAL A 57 17.29 11.46 -0.86
N LYS A 58 17.30 11.76 -2.15
CA LYS A 58 18.50 11.90 -2.98
C LYS A 58 18.53 13.32 -3.54
N VAL A 59 19.69 13.97 -3.52
CA VAL A 59 19.93 15.22 -4.25
C VAL A 59 21.07 15.03 -5.24
N ASP A 60 20.81 15.34 -6.51
CA ASP A 60 21.78 15.26 -7.59
C ASP A 60 22.54 16.61 -7.74
N PRO A 61 23.73 16.63 -8.38
CA PRO A 61 24.54 17.86 -8.53
C PRO A 61 23.86 19.00 -9.31
N ASP A 62 22.82 18.72 -10.08
CA ASP A 62 21.99 19.73 -10.77
C ASP A 62 20.90 20.35 -9.86
N GLY A 63 20.83 19.89 -8.61
CA GLY A 63 19.84 20.30 -7.60
C GLY A 63 18.50 19.55 -7.70
N THR A 64 18.38 18.54 -8.56
CA THR A 64 17.20 17.66 -8.61
C THR A 64 17.07 16.92 -7.28
N THR A 65 15.89 17.00 -6.68
CA THR A 65 15.59 16.37 -5.40
C THR A 65 14.64 15.20 -5.63
N THR A 66 15.16 13.98 -5.52
CA THR A 66 14.35 12.77 -5.62
C THR A 66 13.88 12.34 -4.23
N ILE A 67 12.56 12.31 -4.03
CA ILE A 67 11.92 11.87 -2.80
C ILE A 67 11.37 10.46 -2.99
N THR A 68 11.83 9.53 -2.17
CA THR A 68 11.32 8.16 -2.13
C THR A 68 10.02 8.12 -1.34
N VAL A 69 8.96 7.57 -1.92
CA VAL A 69 7.64 7.50 -1.29
C VAL A 69 7.27 6.06 -1.00
N ALA A 70 7.01 5.76 0.28
CA ALA A 70 6.63 4.43 0.76
C ALA A 70 5.21 3.99 0.39
N LYS A 71 4.32 4.94 0.08
CA LYS A 71 2.88 4.69 -0.07
C LYS A 71 2.49 4.60 -1.53
N SER A 72 1.64 3.63 -1.85
CA SER A 72 1.08 3.45 -3.20
C SER A 72 0.02 4.51 -3.52
N GLU A 73 0.14 5.09 -4.72
CA GLU A 73 -0.85 6.03 -5.26
C GLU A 73 -2.04 5.28 -5.86
N MET A 74 -3.25 5.72 -5.52
CA MET A 74 -4.52 5.12 -5.97
C MET A 74 -5.62 6.17 -6.25
N GLY A 75 -5.23 7.44 -6.44
CA GLY A 75 -6.12 8.56 -6.75
C GLY A 75 -6.23 9.61 -5.64
N GLN A 76 -5.62 9.38 -4.48
CA GLN A 76 -5.68 10.25 -3.30
C GLN A 76 -4.56 11.31 -3.25
N GLY A 77 -3.56 11.24 -4.14
CA GLY A 77 -2.45 12.19 -4.16
C GLY A 77 -1.44 11.97 -3.03
N VAL A 78 -1.28 10.74 -2.57
CA VAL A 78 -0.35 10.40 -1.47
C VAL A 78 1.09 10.61 -1.88
N ARG A 79 1.44 10.31 -3.14
CA ARG A 79 2.81 10.51 -3.63
C ARG A 79 3.19 11.99 -3.58
N THR A 80 2.28 12.85 -4.00
CA THR A 80 2.45 14.31 -3.95
C THR A 80 2.50 14.83 -2.51
N SER A 81 1.50 14.51 -1.68
CA SER A 81 1.43 15.04 -0.32
C SER A 81 2.60 14.62 0.56
N LEU A 82 3.08 13.37 0.46
CA LEU A 82 4.25 12.92 1.22
C LEU A 82 5.54 13.59 0.75
N ALA A 83 5.70 13.79 -0.56
CA ALA A 83 6.84 14.55 -1.08
C ALA A 83 6.79 16.03 -0.68
N MET A 84 5.60 16.65 -0.63
CA MET A 84 5.45 18.03 -0.16
C MET A 84 5.93 18.19 1.28
N ILE A 85 5.69 17.21 2.15
CA ILE A 85 6.14 17.25 3.55
C ILE A 85 7.67 17.30 3.64
N VAL A 86 8.34 16.43 2.87
CA VAL A 86 9.81 16.40 2.84
C VAL A 86 10.35 17.67 2.20
N ALA A 87 9.82 18.08 1.04
CA ALA A 87 10.27 19.27 0.32
C ALA A 87 10.08 20.58 1.12
N GLU A 88 8.97 20.69 1.87
CA GLU A 88 8.71 21.82 2.78
C GLU A 88 9.83 21.97 3.81
N GLU A 89 10.19 20.87 4.47
CA GLU A 89 11.25 20.87 5.47
C GLU A 89 12.63 20.93 4.84
N MET A 90 12.80 20.53 3.59
CA MET A 90 14.06 20.77 2.89
C MET A 90 14.24 22.22 2.48
N ASP A 91 13.18 23.04 2.46
CA ASP A 91 13.13 24.27 1.67
C ASP A 91 13.57 24.01 0.22
N ALA A 92 13.20 22.86 -0.35
CA ALA A 92 13.57 22.45 -1.70
C ALA A 92 12.76 23.19 -2.76
N ASP A 93 13.33 23.37 -3.96
CA ASP A 93 12.59 23.82 -5.13
C ASP A 93 11.63 22.72 -5.60
N TRP A 94 10.34 22.92 -5.39
CA TRP A 94 9.29 21.98 -5.78
C TRP A 94 9.32 21.64 -7.29
N THR A 95 9.77 22.55 -8.14
CA THR A 95 9.83 22.31 -9.61
C THR A 95 10.91 21.29 -9.98
N LYS A 96 11.92 21.14 -9.11
CA LYS A 96 13.01 20.16 -9.22
C LYS A 96 12.76 18.88 -8.42
N VAL A 97 11.59 18.74 -7.78
CA VAL A 97 11.23 17.51 -7.06
C VAL A 97 10.84 16.41 -8.05
N ARG A 98 11.37 15.21 -7.83
CA ARG A 98 10.98 13.96 -8.50
C ARG A 98 10.59 12.93 -7.45
N ILE A 99 9.73 11.98 -7.81
CA ILE A 99 9.28 10.93 -6.88
C ILE A 99 9.75 9.58 -7.35
N ARG A 100 10.42 8.86 -6.46
CA ARG A 100 10.76 7.44 -6.60
C ARG A 100 9.81 6.61 -5.76
N GLN A 101 9.23 5.55 -6.33
CA GLN A 101 8.43 4.61 -5.54
C GLN A 101 9.37 3.76 -4.68
N ALA A 102 9.09 3.64 -3.38
CA ALA A 102 9.89 2.82 -2.49
C ALA A 102 9.75 1.33 -2.84
N ARG A 103 10.85 0.59 -2.68
CA ARG A 103 10.89 -0.87 -2.87
C ARG A 103 11.05 -1.59 -1.52
N PRO A 104 10.48 -2.79 -1.36
CA PRO A 104 10.60 -3.56 -0.10
C PRO A 104 12.02 -3.99 0.25
N ASP A 105 12.90 -4.14 -0.74
CA ASP A 105 14.28 -4.61 -0.57
C ASP A 105 15.28 -3.52 -0.21
N THR A 106 14.89 -2.25 -0.27
CA THR A 106 15.79 -1.11 -0.02
C THR A 106 15.74 -0.59 1.43
N GLY A 107 15.27 -1.40 2.38
CA GLY A 107 15.17 -1.02 3.80
C GLY A 107 14.05 -0.03 4.12
N ASN A 108 13.22 0.32 3.13
CA ASN A 108 12.01 1.12 3.29
C ASN A 108 10.90 0.23 3.87
N GLY A 109 10.87 0.06 5.19
CA GLY A 109 9.78 -0.67 5.85
C GLY A 109 8.47 0.11 5.87
N GLY A 110 7.35 -0.60 6.02
CA GLY A 110 6.04 0.04 6.22
C GLY A 110 5.43 0.55 4.91
N LEU A 111 5.56 -0.21 3.83
CA LEU A 111 5.08 0.14 2.49
C LEU A 111 3.57 -0.01 2.28
N GLY A 112 2.82 -0.22 3.37
CA GLY A 112 1.37 -0.34 3.35
C GLY A 112 0.66 1.01 3.22
N THR A 113 -0.26 1.12 2.27
CA THR A 113 -1.28 2.18 2.18
C THR A 113 -2.62 1.61 2.65
N GLY A 114 -3.19 2.17 3.72
CA GLY A 114 -4.48 1.74 4.26
C GLY A 114 -4.94 2.63 5.41
N GLY A 115 -6.21 2.45 5.82
CA GLY A 115 -6.80 3.13 6.99
C GLY A 115 -6.77 4.66 6.95
N SER A 116 -6.63 5.27 5.76
CA SER A 116 -6.42 6.71 5.58
C SER A 116 -5.24 7.29 6.40
N GLY A 117 -4.29 6.45 6.81
CA GLY A 117 -3.22 6.80 7.75
C GLY A 117 -1.90 7.26 7.12
N SER A 118 -1.85 7.41 5.79
CA SER A 118 -0.57 7.64 5.08
C SER A 118 0.10 8.96 5.49
N VAL A 119 -0.64 10.06 5.47
CA VAL A 119 -0.12 11.38 5.88
C VAL A 119 0.08 11.42 7.38
N SER A 120 -0.95 11.12 8.17
CA SER A 120 -0.89 11.22 9.65
C SER A 120 0.20 10.33 10.25
N GLY A 121 0.37 9.10 9.75
CA GLY A 121 1.39 8.17 10.23
C GLY A 121 2.81 8.49 9.77
N SER A 122 2.98 9.25 8.68
CA SER A 122 4.31 9.57 8.13
C SER A 122 4.76 11.00 8.43
N TYR A 123 3.84 11.87 8.86
CA TYR A 123 4.05 13.33 8.93
C TYR A 123 5.33 13.72 9.68
N THR A 124 5.45 13.31 10.93
CA THR A 124 6.60 13.68 11.77
C THR A 124 7.92 13.09 11.24
N THR A 125 7.90 11.83 10.79
CA THR A 125 9.08 11.15 10.26
C THR A 125 9.61 11.83 9.00
N LEU A 126 8.72 12.14 8.05
CA LEU A 126 9.10 12.80 6.81
C LEU A 126 9.53 14.26 7.04
N ARG A 127 8.90 14.95 7.99
CA ARG A 127 9.36 16.29 8.37
C ARG A 127 10.78 16.28 8.92
N ARG A 128 11.09 15.33 9.80
CA ARG A 128 12.45 15.13 10.33
C ARG A 128 13.43 14.77 9.22
N ALA A 129 13.05 13.91 8.29
CA ALA A 129 13.90 13.56 7.15
C ALA A 129 14.27 14.80 6.32
N GLY A 130 13.29 15.63 5.94
CA GLY A 130 13.55 16.86 5.20
C GLY A 130 14.38 17.89 5.98
N ALA A 131 14.09 18.07 7.27
CA ALA A 131 14.81 19.01 8.12
C ALA A 131 16.27 18.59 8.36
N THR A 132 16.53 17.28 8.43
CA THR A 132 17.89 16.71 8.51
C THR A 132 18.69 17.12 7.28
N VAL A 133 18.11 16.94 6.08
CA VAL A 133 18.75 17.30 4.81
C VAL A 133 19.04 18.81 4.75
N ARG A 134 18.07 19.66 5.11
CA ARG A 134 18.26 21.12 5.17
C ARG A 134 19.41 21.50 6.11
N ALA A 135 19.46 20.91 7.30
CA ALA A 135 20.52 21.16 8.26
C ALA A 135 21.90 20.78 7.71
N MET A 136 22.02 19.63 7.06
CA MET A 136 23.29 19.19 6.46
C MET A 136 23.77 20.16 5.36
N PHE A 137 22.88 20.67 4.51
CA PHE A 137 23.25 21.67 3.50
C PHE A 137 23.63 23.02 4.12
N ILE A 138 22.95 23.46 5.19
CA ILE A 138 23.32 24.66 5.95
C ILE A 138 24.72 24.50 6.55
N SER A 139 25.01 23.37 7.21
CA SER A 139 26.33 23.06 7.78
C SER A 139 27.41 23.02 6.72
N ALA A 140 27.13 22.41 5.56
CA ALA A 140 28.07 22.35 4.44
C ALA A 140 28.43 23.75 3.91
N ALA A 141 27.42 24.60 3.66
CA ALA A 141 27.63 25.98 3.22
C ALA A 141 28.38 26.81 4.27
N ALA A 142 27.98 26.73 5.53
CA ALA A 142 28.62 27.45 6.63
C ALA A 142 30.10 27.08 6.76
N LYS A 143 30.41 25.78 6.69
CA LYS A 143 31.79 25.27 6.69
C LYS A 143 32.59 25.76 5.49
N LYS A 144 31.99 25.76 4.29
CA LYS A 144 32.63 26.23 3.05
C LYS A 144 32.95 27.72 3.08
N TRP A 145 32.09 28.52 3.72
CA TRP A 145 32.29 29.97 3.87
C TRP A 145 33.09 30.38 5.12
N GLY A 146 33.32 29.45 6.06
CA GLY A 146 33.97 29.75 7.33
C GLY A 146 33.14 30.62 8.27
N ILE A 147 31.81 30.45 8.26
CA ILE A 147 30.86 31.24 9.07
C ILE A 147 30.03 30.34 10.00
N ALA A 148 29.30 30.95 10.94
CA ALA A 148 28.33 30.24 11.76
C ALA A 148 27.09 29.83 10.96
N GLU A 149 26.55 28.63 11.22
CA GLU A 149 25.31 28.13 10.59
C GLU A 149 24.12 29.08 10.78
N THR A 150 24.07 29.79 11.90
CA THR A 150 23.03 30.79 12.21
C THR A 150 23.06 32.00 11.25
N ASN A 151 24.14 32.19 10.50
CA ASN A 151 24.27 33.20 9.45
C ASN A 151 23.85 32.68 8.06
N CYS A 152 23.38 31.44 7.95
CA CYS A 152 22.83 30.87 6.72
C CYS A 152 21.29 30.85 6.75
N THR A 153 20.67 30.97 5.58
CA THR A 153 19.23 30.70 5.36
C THR A 153 19.04 29.79 4.16
N ALA A 154 18.00 28.96 4.18
CA ALA A 154 17.64 28.08 3.07
C ALA A 154 16.31 28.51 2.44
N SER A 155 16.24 28.55 1.12
CA SER A 155 14.99 28.74 0.38
C SER A 155 15.14 28.24 -1.05
N ASN A 156 14.15 27.48 -1.54
CA ASN A 156 14.11 26.96 -2.92
C ASN A 156 15.40 26.23 -3.36
N GLY A 157 15.96 25.39 -2.49
CA GLY A 157 17.17 24.61 -2.78
C GLY A 157 18.45 25.45 -2.86
N ILE A 158 18.44 26.66 -2.31
CA ILE A 158 19.57 27.59 -2.26
C ILE A 158 19.85 27.95 -0.81
N ILE A 159 21.12 27.88 -0.41
CA ILE A 159 21.63 28.45 0.83
C ILE A 159 22.18 29.84 0.55
N SER A 160 21.77 30.82 1.36
CA SER A 160 22.25 32.20 1.30
C SER A 160 22.89 32.61 2.62
N GLU A 161 23.95 33.40 2.56
CA GLU A 161 24.48 34.07 3.75
C GLU A 161 23.68 35.35 4.06
N LYS A 162 23.38 35.58 5.34
CA LYS A 162 22.71 36.80 5.81
C LYS A 162 23.60 38.04 5.58
N ASN A 163 22.99 39.14 5.12
CA ASN A 163 23.65 40.43 4.88
C ASN A 163 24.80 40.36 3.87
N SER A 164 24.74 39.41 2.94
CA SER A 164 25.75 39.13 1.92
C SER A 164 25.08 38.78 0.59
N THR A 165 25.85 38.75 -0.49
CA THR A 165 25.40 38.29 -1.81
C THR A 165 25.80 36.84 -2.09
N ARG A 166 26.53 36.18 -1.16
CA ARG A 166 26.99 34.80 -1.33
C ARG A 166 25.82 33.82 -1.27
N THR A 167 25.74 32.95 -2.28
CA THR A 167 24.78 31.86 -2.37
C THR A 167 25.45 30.58 -2.86
N LEU A 168 24.88 29.44 -2.48
CA LEU A 168 25.24 28.11 -2.97
C LEU A 168 23.97 27.29 -3.14
N THR A 169 23.82 26.60 -4.27
CA THR A 169 22.72 25.67 -4.50
C THR A 169 22.96 24.35 -3.75
N TYR A 170 21.89 23.58 -3.52
CA TYR A 170 22.03 22.23 -2.95
C TYR A 170 22.87 21.32 -3.85
N GLY A 171 22.75 21.47 -5.18
CA GLY A 171 23.55 20.73 -6.15
C GLY A 171 25.06 20.93 -5.97
N GLU A 172 25.50 22.19 -5.85
CA GLU A 172 26.90 22.58 -5.61
C GLU A 172 27.46 22.13 -4.26
N LEU A 173 26.58 21.72 -3.33
CA LEU A 173 26.92 21.32 -1.98
C LEU A 173 26.79 19.82 -1.74
N THR A 174 26.40 19.01 -2.73
CA THR A 174 26.16 17.56 -2.58
C THR A 174 27.35 16.83 -1.95
N ASP A 175 28.56 17.02 -2.48
CA ASP A 175 29.81 16.44 -1.96
C ASP A 175 30.21 16.97 -0.58
N ASP A 176 29.93 18.24 -0.30
CA ASP A 176 30.23 18.86 0.98
C ASP A 176 29.27 18.37 2.06
N ALA A 177 27.98 18.26 1.74
CA ALA A 177 26.92 17.75 2.59
C ALA A 177 27.10 16.27 2.91
N ALA A 178 27.60 15.46 1.96
CA ALA A 178 27.93 14.05 2.19
C ALA A 178 28.98 13.84 3.29
N LYS A 179 29.82 14.85 3.57
CA LYS A 179 30.86 14.82 4.61
C LYS A 179 30.37 15.36 5.97
N ILE A 180 29.13 15.86 6.04
CA ILE A 180 28.54 16.34 7.29
C ILE A 180 27.99 15.15 8.08
N THR A 181 28.29 15.10 9.38
CA THR A 181 27.68 14.13 10.29
C THR A 181 26.17 14.37 10.36
N VAL A 182 25.37 13.33 10.13
CA VAL A 182 23.91 13.43 10.14
C VAL A 182 23.40 13.95 11.51
N PRO A 183 22.69 15.09 11.55
CA PRO A 183 22.18 15.65 12.80
C PRO A 183 21.12 14.75 13.44
N ALA A 184 21.27 14.44 14.73
CA ALA A 184 20.33 13.59 15.45
C ALA A 184 18.96 14.26 15.72
N ASN A 185 18.96 15.58 15.95
CA ASN A 185 17.77 16.35 16.31
C ASN A 185 17.66 17.63 15.46
N PRO A 186 17.29 17.51 14.17
CA PRO A 186 17.12 18.68 13.32
C PRO A 186 15.94 19.54 13.81
N THR A 187 16.11 20.86 13.76
CA THR A 187 15.02 21.80 14.06
C THR A 187 13.96 21.74 12.95
N LEU A 188 12.71 21.47 13.30
CA LEU A 188 11.60 21.50 12.35
C LEU A 188 11.11 22.93 12.12
N LYS A 189 10.59 23.23 10.93
CA LYS A 189 9.94 24.53 10.66
C LYS A 189 8.72 24.73 11.56
N LYS A 190 8.36 25.98 11.85
CA LYS A 190 7.05 26.25 12.46
C LYS A 190 5.99 26.15 11.37
N THR A 191 4.76 25.80 11.76
CA THR A 191 3.64 25.72 10.81
C THR A 191 3.34 27.06 10.15
N THR A 192 3.65 28.17 10.83
CA THR A 192 3.57 29.54 10.29
C THR A 192 4.59 29.83 9.18
N ASP A 193 5.64 29.02 9.08
CA ASP A 193 6.74 29.22 8.13
C ASP A 193 6.60 28.31 6.90
N PHE A 194 5.49 27.55 6.83
CA PHE A 194 5.23 26.66 5.70
C PHE A 194 4.87 27.43 4.43
N LYS A 195 5.40 26.95 3.31
CA LYS A 195 5.20 27.54 1.97
C LYS A 195 4.57 26.58 0.96
N LEU A 196 4.71 25.28 1.17
CA LEU A 196 4.20 24.18 0.36
C LEU A 196 3.03 23.46 1.05
N ILE A 197 3.21 23.02 2.30
CA ILE A 197 2.15 22.36 3.08
C ILE A 197 0.99 23.33 3.29
N GLY A 198 -0.23 22.89 2.99
CA GLY A 198 -1.44 23.72 3.07
C GLY A 198 -1.75 24.51 1.78
N THR A 199 -0.90 24.40 0.74
CA THR A 199 -1.16 25.00 -0.58
C THR A 199 -1.65 23.95 -1.59
N PRO A 200 -2.51 24.32 -2.55
CA PRO A 200 -2.93 23.41 -3.59
C PRO A 200 -1.77 23.11 -4.56
N LYS A 201 -1.49 21.83 -4.79
CA LYS A 201 -0.57 21.36 -5.83
C LYS A 201 -1.26 20.30 -6.70
N PRO A 202 -1.12 20.36 -8.04
CA PRO A 202 -1.53 19.25 -8.89
C PRO A 202 -0.83 17.96 -8.45
N HIS A 203 -1.49 16.81 -8.59
CA HIS A 203 -0.80 15.55 -8.33
C HIS A 203 0.34 15.37 -9.33
N ILE A 204 1.49 14.91 -8.84
CA ILE A 204 2.68 14.72 -9.67
C ILE A 204 2.44 13.74 -10.82
N ASP A 205 1.53 12.77 -10.61
CA ASP A 205 1.20 11.72 -11.56
C ASP A 205 0.13 12.17 -12.57
N ASN A 206 -0.57 13.28 -12.33
CA ASN A 206 -1.68 13.72 -13.17
C ASN A 206 -1.28 13.94 -14.64
N PRO A 207 -0.16 14.62 -14.98
CA PRO A 207 0.22 14.81 -16.37
C PRO A 207 0.32 13.50 -17.15
N ASP A 208 0.88 12.46 -16.52
CA ASP A 208 1.02 11.15 -17.15
C ASP A 208 -0.32 10.41 -17.21
N ILE A 209 -1.18 10.54 -16.19
CA ILE A 209 -2.52 9.94 -16.17
C ILE A 209 -3.40 10.51 -17.27
N VAL A 210 -3.51 11.84 -17.37
CA VAL A 210 -4.45 12.48 -18.31
C VAL A 210 -4.01 12.38 -19.78
N CYS A 211 -2.73 12.12 -20.03
CA CYS A 211 -2.18 11.92 -21.38
C CYS A 211 -1.98 10.44 -21.73
N GLY A 212 -2.41 9.50 -20.90
CA GLY A 212 -2.26 8.06 -21.17
C GLY A 212 -0.82 7.55 -21.17
N LYS A 213 0.09 8.22 -20.46
CA LYS A 213 1.51 7.85 -20.30
C LYS A 213 1.78 7.08 -19.01
N ALA A 214 0.91 7.24 -18.01
CA ALA A 214 0.98 6.54 -16.74
C ALA A 214 1.09 5.02 -16.95
N LYS A 215 1.90 4.36 -16.12
CA LYS A 215 2.13 2.91 -16.19
C LYS A 215 1.42 2.20 -15.05
N TYR A 216 0.29 1.59 -15.37
CA TYR A 216 -0.42 0.66 -14.50
C TYR A 216 0.13 -0.77 -14.66
N GLY A 217 -0.34 -1.71 -13.84
CA GLY A 217 0.16 -3.09 -13.88
C GLY A 217 -0.07 -3.76 -15.23
N LEU A 218 -1.23 -3.52 -15.84
CA LEU A 218 -1.56 -4.05 -17.18
C LEU A 218 -0.77 -3.42 -18.33
N ASP A 219 -0.06 -2.31 -18.10
CA ASP A 219 0.78 -1.65 -19.10
C ASP A 219 2.20 -2.19 -19.13
N VAL A 220 2.60 -2.96 -18.12
CA VAL A 220 3.94 -3.53 -18.01
C VAL A 220 4.17 -4.51 -19.16
N ARG A 221 5.30 -4.35 -19.86
CA ARG A 221 5.76 -5.24 -20.92
C ARG A 221 7.23 -5.53 -20.68
N ILE A 222 7.58 -6.82 -20.61
CA ILE A 222 8.97 -7.28 -20.45
C ILE A 222 9.32 -8.31 -21.54
N PRO A 223 10.60 -8.48 -21.90
CA PRO A 223 11.01 -9.42 -22.94
C PRO A 223 10.52 -10.85 -22.67
N GLY A 224 10.00 -11.51 -23.70
CA GLY A 224 9.55 -12.90 -23.62
C GLY A 224 8.26 -13.15 -22.82
N MET A 225 7.61 -12.08 -22.31
CA MET A 225 6.40 -12.18 -21.51
C MET A 225 5.23 -12.83 -22.28
N LYS A 226 4.50 -13.72 -21.60
CA LYS A 226 3.25 -14.31 -22.06
C LYS A 226 2.07 -13.89 -21.17
N PHE A 227 0.86 -14.17 -21.62
CA PHE A 227 -0.36 -13.76 -20.95
C PHE A 227 -1.05 -14.98 -20.36
N ALA A 228 -1.36 -14.91 -19.06
CA ALA A 228 -1.97 -15.99 -18.32
C ALA A 228 -3.32 -15.57 -17.74
N VAL A 229 -4.32 -16.44 -17.91
CA VAL A 229 -5.61 -16.34 -17.24
C VAL A 229 -5.92 -17.67 -16.56
N MET A 230 -6.57 -17.63 -15.41
CA MET A 230 -7.04 -18.85 -14.73
C MET A 230 -8.54 -19.07 -14.96
N VAL A 231 -8.98 -20.32 -14.79
CA VAL A 231 -10.40 -20.64 -14.63
C VAL A 231 -10.77 -20.49 -13.16
N ARG A 232 -11.73 -19.62 -12.87
CA ARG A 232 -12.31 -19.52 -11.53
C ARG A 232 -13.25 -20.70 -11.27
N MET A 233 -13.20 -21.20 -10.03
CA MET A 233 -14.14 -22.21 -9.55
C MET A 233 -15.58 -21.67 -9.63
N PRO A 234 -16.57 -22.48 -10.04
CA PRO A 234 -17.96 -22.02 -10.21
C PRO A 234 -18.69 -21.79 -8.88
N ALA A 235 -18.20 -22.38 -7.80
CA ALA A 235 -18.69 -22.20 -6.44
C ALA A 235 -17.52 -22.35 -5.46
N TYR A 236 -17.68 -21.81 -4.26
CA TYR A 236 -16.66 -21.99 -3.23
C TYR A 236 -16.61 -23.42 -2.71
N GLY A 237 -15.40 -23.95 -2.53
CA GLY A 237 -15.19 -25.37 -2.20
C GLY A 237 -15.39 -26.31 -3.39
N ALA A 238 -15.70 -25.79 -4.59
CA ALA A 238 -15.62 -26.58 -5.81
C ALA A 238 -14.15 -26.89 -6.15
N SER A 239 -13.95 -28.00 -6.86
CA SER A 239 -12.64 -28.45 -7.34
C SER A 239 -12.75 -29.08 -8.72
N ILE A 240 -11.64 -29.12 -9.45
CA ILE A 240 -11.57 -29.78 -10.77
C ILE A 240 -11.56 -31.28 -10.55
N ARG A 241 -12.53 -32.00 -11.12
CA ARG A 241 -12.50 -33.48 -11.19
C ARG A 241 -11.65 -33.94 -12.37
N SER A 242 -11.90 -33.35 -13.54
CA SER A 242 -11.12 -33.59 -14.76
C SER A 242 -11.31 -32.42 -15.73
N PHE A 243 -10.43 -32.32 -16.72
CA PHE A 243 -10.56 -31.36 -17.82
C PHE A 243 -10.02 -31.95 -19.12
N ASP A 244 -10.50 -31.42 -20.25
CA ASP A 244 -9.99 -31.66 -21.59
C ASP A 244 -9.64 -30.32 -22.25
N ALA A 245 -8.36 -30.20 -22.64
CA ALA A 245 -7.79 -29.01 -23.25
C ALA A 245 -7.47 -29.17 -24.75
N SER A 246 -7.89 -30.27 -25.37
CA SER A 246 -7.58 -30.58 -26.77
C SER A 246 -8.00 -29.48 -27.75
N GLU A 247 -9.21 -28.93 -27.59
CA GLU A 247 -9.70 -27.80 -28.42
C GLU A 247 -9.02 -26.47 -28.05
N THR A 248 -8.76 -26.24 -26.76
CA THR A 248 -8.03 -25.06 -26.28
C THR A 248 -6.66 -24.95 -26.93
N LEU A 249 -5.91 -26.05 -27.02
CA LEU A 249 -4.56 -26.09 -27.58
C LEU A 249 -4.52 -25.92 -29.11
N LYS A 250 -5.65 -26.04 -29.80
CA LYS A 250 -5.76 -25.76 -31.24
C LYS A 250 -5.95 -24.27 -31.54
N PHE A 251 -6.32 -23.46 -30.54
CA PHE A 251 -6.59 -22.05 -30.75
C PHE A 251 -5.28 -21.29 -31.01
N PRO A 252 -5.17 -20.51 -32.12
CA PRO A 252 -3.95 -19.79 -32.45
C PRO A 252 -3.47 -18.87 -31.33
N GLY A 253 -2.19 -19.02 -30.96
CA GLY A 253 -1.55 -18.25 -29.89
C GLY A 253 -1.73 -18.82 -28.49
N VAL A 254 -2.51 -19.89 -28.29
CA VAL A 254 -2.50 -20.64 -27.02
C VAL A 254 -1.27 -21.53 -26.98
N LEU A 255 -0.53 -21.48 -25.86
CA LEU A 255 0.72 -22.20 -25.66
C LEU A 255 0.54 -23.38 -24.71
N LYS A 256 -0.19 -23.18 -23.62
CA LYS A 256 -0.40 -24.19 -22.57
C LYS A 256 -1.80 -24.04 -21.96
N ALA A 257 -2.33 -25.17 -21.51
CA ALA A 257 -3.55 -25.25 -20.71
C ALA A 257 -3.38 -26.36 -19.67
N GLU A 258 -2.95 -25.99 -18.47
CA GLU A 258 -2.47 -26.94 -17.46
C GLU A 258 -2.98 -26.56 -16.06
N ASN A 259 -3.14 -27.55 -15.20
CA ASN A 259 -3.45 -27.31 -13.79
C ASN A 259 -2.18 -26.94 -13.03
N VAL A 260 -2.08 -25.69 -12.58
CA VAL A 260 -0.92 -25.17 -11.84
C VAL A 260 -1.17 -25.28 -10.33
N SER A 261 -0.24 -25.90 -9.61
CA SER A 261 -0.36 -26.15 -8.17
C SER A 261 -0.52 -24.85 -7.36
N GLY A 262 -1.56 -24.81 -6.52
CA GLY A 262 -1.92 -23.63 -5.73
C GLY A 262 -2.53 -22.48 -6.54
N VAL A 263 -2.90 -22.71 -7.80
CA VAL A 263 -3.59 -21.74 -8.67
C VAL A 263 -4.86 -22.34 -9.25
N GLY A 264 -4.77 -23.50 -9.90
CA GLY A 264 -5.86 -24.12 -10.66
C GLY A 264 -5.55 -24.20 -12.15
N LEU A 265 -6.59 -24.40 -12.97
CA LEU A 265 -6.44 -24.52 -14.42
C LEU A 265 -6.11 -23.15 -15.05
N VAL A 266 -4.98 -23.08 -15.73
CA VAL A 266 -4.41 -21.86 -16.32
C VAL A 266 -4.23 -22.04 -17.82
N VAL A 267 -4.60 -21.02 -18.59
CA VAL A 267 -4.28 -20.91 -20.01
C VAL A 267 -3.19 -19.86 -20.18
N LEU A 268 -2.09 -20.25 -20.83
CA LEU A 268 -0.98 -19.39 -21.21
C LEU A 268 -1.04 -19.14 -22.72
N ALA A 269 -0.89 -17.89 -23.14
CA ALA A 269 -0.96 -17.51 -24.56
C ALA A 269 -0.04 -16.33 -24.90
N ASP A 270 0.09 -16.06 -26.21
CA ASP A 270 0.88 -14.95 -26.75
C ASP A 270 0.26 -13.57 -26.51
N ASN A 271 -1.05 -13.52 -26.27
CA ASN A 271 -1.79 -12.30 -25.99
C ASN A 271 -3.04 -12.59 -25.14
N THR A 272 -3.60 -11.55 -24.53
CA THR A 272 -4.78 -11.66 -23.65
C THR A 272 -6.00 -12.24 -24.37
N TYR A 273 -6.20 -11.93 -25.66
CA TYR A 273 -7.36 -12.44 -26.41
C TYR A 273 -7.28 -13.97 -26.57
N ALA A 274 -6.15 -14.50 -27.01
CA ALA A 274 -5.91 -15.93 -27.13
C ALA A 274 -5.99 -16.63 -25.77
N ALA A 275 -5.50 -16.02 -24.69
CA ALA A 275 -5.61 -16.58 -23.34
C ALA A 275 -7.09 -16.73 -22.92
N LEU A 276 -7.90 -15.69 -23.10
CA LEU A 276 -9.33 -15.70 -22.77
C LEU A 276 -10.12 -16.66 -23.66
N LYS A 277 -9.87 -16.68 -24.97
CA LYS A 277 -10.53 -17.60 -25.91
C LYS A 277 -10.14 -19.06 -25.69
N GLY A 278 -8.87 -19.33 -25.46
CA GLY A 278 -8.41 -20.66 -25.08
C GLY A 278 -9.11 -21.15 -23.80
N ARG A 279 -9.29 -20.26 -22.82
CA ARG A 279 -10.01 -20.57 -21.58
C ARG A 279 -11.47 -20.93 -21.80
N GLU A 280 -12.17 -20.23 -22.69
CA GLU A 280 -13.58 -20.51 -23.02
C GLU A 280 -13.77 -21.90 -23.66
N LEU A 281 -12.76 -22.44 -24.32
CA LEU A 281 -12.80 -23.75 -25.00
C LEU A 281 -12.55 -24.94 -24.07
N LEU A 282 -12.15 -24.71 -22.82
CA LEU A 282 -11.85 -25.77 -21.88
C LEU A 282 -13.13 -26.53 -21.50
N LYS A 283 -13.10 -27.85 -21.64
CA LYS A 283 -14.16 -28.73 -21.14
C LYS A 283 -13.77 -29.19 -19.74
N ILE A 284 -14.56 -28.82 -18.73
CA ILE A 284 -14.20 -29.05 -17.32
C ILE A 284 -15.34 -29.79 -16.62
N VAL A 285 -14.99 -30.86 -15.91
CA VAL A 285 -15.89 -31.56 -15.01
C VAL A 285 -15.55 -31.12 -13.59
N TRP A 286 -16.55 -30.56 -12.90
CA TRP A 286 -16.39 -30.03 -11.55
C TRP A 286 -16.91 -31.01 -10.49
N ASN A 287 -16.23 -31.05 -9.36
CA ASN A 287 -16.83 -31.44 -8.09
C ASN A 287 -17.33 -30.15 -7.42
N MET A 288 -18.63 -29.96 -7.30
CA MET A 288 -19.21 -28.66 -6.91
C MET A 288 -19.04 -28.31 -5.42
N GLY A 289 -18.70 -29.27 -4.57
CA GLY A 289 -18.57 -29.08 -3.12
C GLY A 289 -19.89 -28.74 -2.43
N ASN A 290 -19.84 -28.45 -1.14
CA ASN A 290 -21.03 -28.27 -0.31
C ASN A 290 -21.71 -26.90 -0.45
N ASN A 291 -21.04 -25.91 -1.04
CA ASN A 291 -21.57 -24.53 -1.14
C ASN A 291 -22.13 -24.19 -2.52
N SER A 292 -22.36 -25.18 -3.39
CA SER A 292 -22.84 -24.96 -4.76
C SER A 292 -24.20 -24.25 -4.83
N ASN A 293 -25.01 -24.41 -3.78
CA ASN A 293 -26.36 -23.85 -3.68
C ASN A 293 -26.44 -22.72 -2.64
N LEU A 294 -25.30 -22.20 -2.17
CA LEU A 294 -25.28 -21.13 -1.16
C LEU A 294 -25.89 -19.84 -1.73
N GLN A 295 -26.84 -19.26 -1.00
CA GLN A 295 -27.56 -18.03 -1.38
C GLN A 295 -27.38 -16.94 -0.34
N SER A 296 -27.46 -15.67 -0.76
CA SER A 296 -27.37 -14.51 0.14
C SER A 296 -28.38 -14.58 1.28
N ILE A 297 -29.61 -15.03 1.01
CA ILE A 297 -30.66 -15.15 2.04
C ILE A 297 -30.30 -16.16 3.14
N SER A 298 -29.66 -17.27 2.78
CA SER A 298 -29.22 -18.28 3.73
C SER A 298 -28.11 -17.73 4.64
N ILE A 299 -27.18 -16.96 4.06
CA ILE A 299 -26.10 -16.28 4.81
C ILE A 299 -26.71 -15.25 5.78
N THR A 300 -27.62 -14.40 5.30
CA THR A 300 -28.30 -13.41 6.14
C THR A 300 -29.05 -14.06 7.30
N ASN A 301 -29.82 -15.12 7.04
CA ASN A 301 -30.55 -15.82 8.10
C ASN A 301 -29.59 -16.44 9.13
N GLN A 302 -28.46 -16.98 8.70
CA GLN A 302 -27.46 -17.51 9.61
C GLN A 302 -26.85 -16.43 10.50
N MET A 303 -26.56 -15.23 9.95
CA MET A 303 -26.07 -14.10 10.75
C MET A 303 -27.13 -13.57 11.73
N ARG A 304 -28.41 -13.49 11.31
CA ARG A 304 -29.53 -13.12 12.19
C ARG A 304 -29.67 -14.09 13.36
N SER A 305 -29.59 -15.40 13.11
CA SER A 305 -29.63 -16.40 14.17
C SER A 305 -28.37 -16.37 15.04
N GLY A 306 -27.21 -16.10 14.45
CA GLY A 306 -25.91 -16.10 15.13
C GLY A 306 -25.64 -14.89 16.00
N ILE A 307 -26.32 -13.76 15.79
CA ILE A 307 -26.08 -12.54 16.60
C ILE A 307 -26.46 -12.72 18.07
N GLY A 308 -27.42 -13.60 18.37
CA GLY A 308 -27.87 -13.89 19.74
C GLY A 308 -28.56 -12.69 20.43
N ALA A 309 -28.74 -12.80 21.74
CA ALA A 309 -29.40 -11.78 22.55
C ALA A 309 -28.57 -10.49 22.67
N VAL A 310 -29.23 -9.33 22.63
CA VAL A 310 -28.59 -8.01 22.73
C VAL A 310 -29.08 -7.32 24.00
N ASN A 311 -28.13 -6.92 24.86
CA ASN A 311 -28.40 -6.16 26.07
C ASN A 311 -29.24 -4.92 25.76
N ASP A 312 -30.11 -4.54 26.68
CA ASP A 312 -30.91 -3.33 26.53
C ASP A 312 -30.12 -2.08 26.94
N VAL A 313 -30.58 -0.92 26.49
CA VAL A 313 -30.09 0.38 26.98
C VAL A 313 -30.54 0.63 28.42
N PRO A 314 -29.92 1.56 29.17
CA PRO A 314 -30.23 1.77 30.57
C PRO A 314 -31.73 1.90 30.84
N ALA A 315 -32.23 1.27 31.91
CA ALA A 315 -33.64 1.30 32.27
C ALA A 315 -34.17 2.72 32.51
N SER A 316 -33.30 3.67 32.86
CA SER A 316 -33.58 5.10 33.01
C SER A 316 -33.87 5.84 31.70
N SER A 317 -33.71 5.19 30.54
CA SER A 317 -34.04 5.78 29.24
C SER A 317 -35.55 5.95 29.09
N ALA A 318 -36.02 7.18 28.93
CA ALA A 318 -37.43 7.50 28.69
C ALA A 318 -37.90 7.08 27.29
N THR A 319 -37.00 7.12 26.30
CA THR A 319 -37.25 6.60 24.94
C THR A 319 -36.17 5.57 24.61
N LYS A 320 -36.58 4.44 24.03
CA LYS A 320 -35.69 3.39 23.53
C LYS A 320 -35.94 3.17 22.05
N ILE A 321 -34.87 3.07 21.29
CA ILE A 321 -34.90 2.91 19.83
C ILE A 321 -34.05 1.70 19.48
N GLU A 322 -34.57 0.82 18.63
CA GLU A 322 -33.85 -0.34 18.12
C GLU A 322 -33.87 -0.33 16.59
N ALA A 323 -32.73 -0.64 15.98
CA ALA A 323 -32.58 -0.72 14.53
C ALA A 323 -31.71 -1.92 14.16
N HIS A 324 -32.09 -2.58 13.08
CA HIS A 324 -31.38 -3.73 12.53
C HIS A 324 -30.84 -3.34 11.16
N TYR A 325 -29.58 -3.68 10.89
CA TYR A 325 -28.92 -3.37 9.62
C TYR A 325 -28.32 -4.63 9.02
N GLU A 326 -28.44 -4.76 7.71
CA GLU A 326 -27.86 -5.86 6.95
C GLU A 326 -27.04 -5.29 5.82
N LEU A 327 -25.81 -5.78 5.71
CA LEU A 327 -24.90 -5.41 4.64
C LEU A 327 -24.57 -6.70 3.88
N PRO A 328 -24.83 -6.78 2.57
CA PRO A 328 -24.42 -7.93 1.78
C PRO A 328 -22.89 -7.93 1.58
N TYR A 329 -22.38 -9.03 1.00
CA TYR A 329 -21.04 -9.00 0.42
C TYR A 329 -20.94 -7.88 -0.59
N LEU A 330 -19.84 -7.12 -0.52
CA LEU A 330 -19.58 -6.03 -1.45
C LEU A 330 -18.26 -6.26 -2.14
N ALA A 331 -18.32 -6.30 -3.47
CA ALA A 331 -17.13 -6.32 -4.31
C ALA A 331 -16.47 -4.94 -4.29
N HIS A 332 -15.15 -4.92 -4.35
CA HIS A 332 -14.38 -3.70 -4.42
C HIS A 332 -14.49 -3.02 -5.79
N ALA A 333 -14.74 -3.81 -6.84
CA ALA A 333 -15.03 -3.36 -8.19
C ALA A 333 -14.02 -2.32 -8.72
N THR A 334 -12.72 -2.54 -8.49
CA THR A 334 -11.65 -1.67 -8.98
C THR A 334 -11.73 -1.51 -10.51
N MET A 335 -11.36 -0.34 -11.04
CA MET A 335 -11.41 -0.10 -12.48
C MET A 335 -10.43 -0.99 -13.24
N GLU A 336 -9.22 -1.14 -12.69
CA GLU A 336 -8.25 -2.14 -13.14
C GLU A 336 -8.49 -3.46 -12.38
N PRO A 337 -8.81 -4.58 -13.08
CA PRO A 337 -8.89 -5.90 -12.45
C PRO A 337 -7.57 -6.32 -11.81
N MET A 338 -7.60 -7.27 -10.85
CA MET A 338 -6.34 -7.74 -10.27
C MET A 338 -5.45 -8.38 -11.33
N ASN A 339 -4.19 -7.98 -11.30
CA ASN A 339 -3.17 -8.38 -12.24
C ASN A 339 -1.78 -8.26 -11.60
N CYS A 340 -0.83 -8.99 -12.15
CA CYS A 340 0.56 -8.92 -11.75
C CYS A 340 1.45 -9.49 -12.87
N VAL A 341 2.58 -8.84 -13.12
CA VAL A 341 3.64 -9.41 -13.95
C VAL A 341 4.67 -10.07 -13.03
N ALA A 342 5.01 -11.32 -13.32
CA ALA A 342 6.01 -12.06 -12.59
C ALA A 342 7.01 -12.71 -13.55
N ASP A 343 8.30 -12.52 -13.27
CA ASP A 343 9.39 -13.33 -13.83
C ASP A 343 10.07 -14.10 -12.70
N VAL A 344 9.76 -15.38 -12.57
CA VAL A 344 10.32 -16.26 -11.54
C VAL A 344 11.30 -17.24 -12.16
N ARG A 345 12.54 -17.22 -11.65
CA ARG A 345 13.64 -18.11 -12.01
C ARG A 345 14.02 -18.97 -10.81
N ASP A 346 14.97 -19.88 -11.02
CA ASP A 346 15.35 -20.88 -10.01
C ASP A 346 15.84 -20.24 -8.69
N SER A 347 16.49 -19.07 -8.76
CA SER A 347 17.08 -18.40 -7.60
C SER A 347 16.56 -16.99 -7.32
N SER A 348 15.68 -16.44 -8.16
CA SER A 348 15.23 -15.05 -8.03
C SER A 348 13.85 -14.83 -8.64
N ALA A 349 13.19 -13.76 -8.21
CA ALA A 349 11.96 -13.30 -8.84
C ALA A 349 11.97 -11.78 -8.99
N GLU A 350 11.45 -11.32 -10.12
CA GLU A 350 11.11 -9.91 -10.33
C GLU A 350 9.61 -9.77 -10.60
N ILE A 351 8.98 -8.85 -9.87
CA ILE A 351 7.53 -8.72 -9.79
C ILE A 351 7.16 -7.27 -10.07
N TRP A 352 6.22 -7.03 -10.99
CA TRP A 352 5.58 -5.73 -11.18
C TRP A 352 4.12 -5.82 -10.78
N CYS A 353 3.75 -5.07 -9.74
CA CYS A 353 2.50 -5.29 -9.04
C CYS A 353 1.78 -3.97 -8.68
N PRO A 354 0.55 -3.76 -9.16
CA PRO A 354 -0.33 -2.71 -8.64
C PRO A 354 -0.86 -3.12 -7.26
N THR A 355 -0.15 -2.74 -6.18
CA THR A 355 -0.44 -3.18 -4.80
C THR A 355 -0.54 -2.03 -3.81
N GLN A 356 -1.26 -2.24 -2.70
CA GLN A 356 -1.24 -1.35 -1.53
C GLN A 356 -0.06 -1.64 -0.59
N SER A 357 0.64 -2.76 -0.71
CA SER A 357 1.74 -3.13 0.18
C SER A 357 2.79 -3.98 -0.53
N GLY A 358 3.89 -3.34 -0.94
CA GLY A 358 5.02 -4.05 -1.54
C GLY A 358 5.62 -5.12 -0.62
N ASP A 359 5.68 -4.86 0.69
CA ASP A 359 6.19 -5.81 1.70
C ASP A 359 5.35 -7.09 1.76
N SER A 360 4.02 -6.94 1.72
CA SER A 360 3.08 -8.06 1.73
C SER A 360 3.15 -8.88 0.43
N ILE A 361 3.38 -8.22 -0.71
CA ILE A 361 3.62 -8.90 -1.99
C ILE A 361 4.92 -9.69 -1.93
N ARG A 362 6.03 -9.09 -1.48
CA ARG A 362 7.32 -9.79 -1.41
C ARG A 362 7.23 -11.05 -0.54
N SER A 363 6.61 -10.94 0.64
CA SER A 363 6.38 -12.08 1.54
C SER A 363 5.46 -13.13 0.91
N GLY A 364 4.38 -12.72 0.23
CA GLY A 364 3.48 -13.63 -0.46
C GLY A 364 4.16 -14.41 -1.59
N VAL A 365 4.98 -13.73 -2.40
CA VAL A 365 5.76 -14.34 -3.48
C VAL A 365 6.82 -15.28 -2.94
N ALA A 366 7.52 -14.91 -1.85
CA ALA A 366 8.47 -15.80 -1.17
C ALA A 366 7.78 -17.11 -0.75
N ASN A 367 6.63 -17.02 -0.07
CA ASN A 367 5.86 -18.18 0.33
C ASN A 367 5.34 -19.00 -0.85
N ALA A 368 4.92 -18.34 -1.93
CA ALA A 368 4.36 -19.00 -3.11
C ALA A 368 5.42 -19.75 -3.93
N THR A 369 6.67 -19.26 -3.92
CA THR A 369 7.77 -19.79 -4.73
C THR A 369 8.78 -20.61 -3.94
N GLY A 370 8.84 -20.45 -2.62
CA GLY A 370 9.90 -21.00 -1.77
C GLY A 370 11.23 -20.25 -1.88
N LEU A 371 11.28 -19.13 -2.60
CA LEU A 371 12.47 -18.28 -2.68
C LEU A 371 12.66 -17.46 -1.40
N SER A 372 13.90 -17.12 -1.11
CA SER A 372 14.21 -16.18 -0.03
C SER A 372 13.71 -14.78 -0.38
N ALA A 373 13.16 -14.05 0.60
CA ALA A 373 12.64 -12.70 0.36
C ALA A 373 13.70 -11.71 -0.17
N ASN A 374 14.98 -11.92 0.15
CA ASN A 374 16.08 -11.06 -0.33
C ASN A 374 16.44 -11.28 -1.82
N THR A 375 15.95 -12.34 -2.47
CA THR A 375 16.13 -12.58 -3.91
C THR A 375 14.90 -12.17 -4.73
N ILE A 376 13.96 -11.44 -4.12
CA ILE A 376 12.70 -11.04 -4.72
C ILE A 376 12.63 -9.52 -4.80
N ILE A 377 12.58 -9.02 -6.04
CA ILE A 377 12.40 -7.61 -6.34
C ILE A 377 10.91 -7.36 -6.61
N VAL A 378 10.36 -6.34 -5.97
CA VAL A 378 8.97 -5.90 -6.18
C VAL A 378 8.95 -4.45 -6.63
N ASN A 379 8.56 -4.26 -7.89
CA ASN A 379 8.33 -2.98 -8.55
C ASN A 379 6.84 -2.62 -8.41
N THR A 380 6.51 -1.77 -7.44
CA THR A 380 5.14 -1.28 -7.27
C THR A 380 4.78 -0.32 -8.41
N THR A 381 3.75 -0.65 -9.20
CA THR A 381 3.25 0.22 -10.29
C THR A 381 2.18 1.17 -9.77
N LEU A 382 1.72 2.11 -10.62
CA LEU A 382 0.42 2.74 -10.39
C LEU A 382 -0.69 1.67 -10.42
N LEU A 383 -1.82 1.97 -9.76
CA LEU A 383 -2.93 1.03 -9.63
C LEU A 383 -4.28 1.69 -9.92
N GLY A 384 -5.13 1.02 -10.69
CA GLY A 384 -6.44 1.52 -11.12
C GLY A 384 -7.55 1.29 -10.09
N GLY A 385 -7.36 1.79 -8.87
CA GLY A 385 -8.23 1.60 -7.73
C GLY A 385 -7.79 0.46 -6.82
N GLY A 386 -7.89 0.67 -5.50
CA GLY A 386 -7.43 -0.26 -4.46
C GLY A 386 -8.53 -0.68 -3.51
N PHE A 387 -9.14 0.29 -2.83
CA PHE A 387 -10.35 0.12 -2.02
C PHE A 387 -10.29 -0.92 -0.89
N GLY A 388 -9.10 -1.42 -0.55
CA GLY A 388 -8.93 -2.59 0.32
C GLY A 388 -8.48 -3.85 -0.45
N ARG A 389 -9.02 -4.11 -1.65
CA ARG A 389 -8.74 -5.33 -2.45
C ARG A 389 -7.27 -5.61 -2.67
N ARG A 390 -6.50 -4.55 -2.97
CA ARG A 390 -5.07 -4.64 -3.29
C ARG A 390 -4.17 -4.72 -2.06
N SER A 391 -4.75 -4.89 -0.85
CA SER A 391 -4.01 -5.28 0.35
C SER A 391 -3.75 -6.79 0.40
N ASN A 392 -4.63 -7.57 -0.24
CA ASN A 392 -4.43 -8.99 -0.49
C ASN A 392 -3.33 -9.21 -1.54
N ASN A 393 -2.72 -10.40 -1.52
CA ASN A 393 -1.56 -10.77 -2.33
C ASN A 393 -1.79 -12.02 -3.19
N ASP A 394 -3.03 -12.49 -3.29
CA ASP A 394 -3.42 -13.71 -3.99
C ASP A 394 -3.01 -13.68 -5.47
N TYR A 395 -3.34 -12.60 -6.18
CA TYR A 395 -3.05 -12.45 -7.60
C TYR A 395 -1.54 -12.41 -7.93
N ALA A 396 -0.72 -11.80 -7.07
CA ALA A 396 0.74 -11.83 -7.24
C ALA A 396 1.32 -13.22 -6.93
N SER A 397 0.76 -13.91 -5.93
CA SER A 397 1.14 -15.29 -5.61
C SER A 397 0.78 -16.25 -6.76
N TYR A 398 -0.37 -16.05 -7.41
CA TYR A 398 -0.75 -16.79 -8.62
C TYR A 398 0.20 -16.51 -9.78
N ALA A 399 0.48 -15.24 -10.08
CA ALA A 399 1.42 -14.86 -11.13
C ALA A 399 2.80 -15.53 -10.93
N ALA A 400 3.32 -15.51 -9.69
CA ALA A 400 4.59 -16.12 -9.35
C ALA A 400 4.58 -17.64 -9.51
N ARG A 401 3.52 -18.33 -9.06
CA ARG A 401 3.37 -19.80 -9.23
C ARG A 401 3.27 -20.18 -10.72
N ILE A 402 2.54 -19.40 -11.51
CA ILE A 402 2.40 -19.62 -12.96
C ILE A 402 3.75 -19.43 -13.65
N SER A 403 4.44 -18.31 -13.39
CA SER A 403 5.76 -18.04 -13.98
C SER A 403 6.76 -19.14 -13.63
N LYS A 404 6.80 -19.57 -12.36
CA LYS A 404 7.65 -20.67 -11.91
C LYS A 404 7.33 -21.99 -12.61
N ALA A 405 6.04 -22.34 -12.71
CA ALA A 405 5.61 -23.61 -13.32
C ALA A 405 5.94 -23.67 -14.82
N PHE A 406 5.77 -22.55 -15.53
CA PHE A 406 6.00 -22.49 -16.98
C PHE A 406 7.42 -22.03 -17.37
N LYS A 407 8.22 -21.57 -16.40
CA LYS A 407 9.59 -21.05 -16.59
C LYS A 407 9.65 -19.88 -17.58
N ILE A 408 8.61 -19.05 -17.62
CA ILE A 408 8.44 -17.94 -18.56
C ILE A 408 7.91 -16.73 -17.77
N PRO A 409 8.27 -15.48 -18.13
CA PRO A 409 7.64 -14.31 -17.53
C PRO A 409 6.17 -14.23 -17.93
N VAL A 410 5.28 -13.93 -16.98
CA VAL A 410 3.84 -13.88 -17.26
C VAL A 410 3.23 -12.59 -16.76
N LEU A 411 2.35 -12.00 -17.56
CA LEU A 411 1.29 -11.14 -17.07
C LEU A 411 0.10 -12.02 -16.74
N PHE A 412 -0.19 -12.16 -15.45
CA PHE A 412 -1.42 -12.78 -14.97
C PHE A 412 -2.49 -11.71 -14.77
N MET A 413 -3.73 -12.00 -15.17
CA MET A 413 -4.87 -11.14 -14.85
C MET A 413 -6.16 -11.94 -14.64
N PHE A 414 -7.04 -11.40 -13.80
CA PHE A 414 -8.46 -11.77 -13.83
C PHE A 414 -9.18 -11.03 -14.95
N SER A 415 -10.19 -11.67 -15.55
CA SER A 415 -11.20 -10.91 -16.29
C SER A 415 -12.07 -10.12 -15.32
N ARG A 416 -12.79 -9.10 -15.80
CA ARG A 416 -13.74 -8.35 -14.96
C ARG A 416 -14.75 -9.27 -14.27
N GLN A 417 -15.28 -10.26 -14.99
CA GLN A 417 -16.26 -11.20 -14.45
C GLN A 417 -15.66 -12.06 -13.34
N ASP A 418 -14.41 -12.51 -13.49
CA ASP A 418 -13.71 -13.30 -12.48
C ASP A 418 -13.39 -12.48 -11.24
N ASP A 419 -12.93 -11.25 -11.44
CA ASP A 419 -12.60 -10.31 -10.37
C ASP A 419 -13.86 -9.98 -9.55
N MET A 420 -15.00 -9.79 -10.21
CA MET A 420 -16.28 -9.51 -9.55
C MET A 420 -16.95 -10.72 -8.91
N ARG A 421 -16.86 -11.92 -9.50
CA ARG A 421 -17.44 -13.17 -8.95
C ARG A 421 -16.57 -13.83 -7.89
N GLY A 422 -15.29 -13.48 -7.89
CA GLY A 422 -14.25 -14.13 -7.12
C GLY A 422 -13.49 -13.18 -6.21
N ASP A 423 -14.08 -12.02 -5.91
CA ASP A 423 -13.48 -10.99 -5.07
C ASP A 423 -13.16 -11.53 -3.67
N THR A 424 -12.24 -10.88 -2.99
CA THR A 424 -12.11 -10.97 -1.53
C THR A 424 -13.12 -10.00 -0.94
N TYR A 425 -14.41 -10.33 -1.01
CA TYR A 425 -15.49 -9.41 -0.68
C TYR A 425 -15.33 -8.80 0.72
N ARG A 426 -15.73 -7.53 0.86
CA ARG A 426 -16.11 -7.00 2.17
C ARG A 426 -17.16 -7.95 2.75
N PRO A 427 -16.96 -8.48 3.97
CA PRO A 427 -17.85 -9.50 4.51
C PRO A 427 -19.26 -8.95 4.67
N ALA A 428 -20.24 -9.84 4.46
CA ALA A 428 -21.61 -9.59 4.83
C ALA A 428 -21.67 -9.47 6.35
N SER A 429 -22.58 -8.63 6.83
CA SER A 429 -22.75 -8.39 8.26
C SER A 429 -24.20 -8.11 8.62
N TYR A 430 -24.55 -8.48 9.83
CA TYR A 430 -25.80 -8.17 10.48
C TYR A 430 -25.54 -7.41 11.77
N HIS A 431 -26.28 -6.34 12.00
CA HIS A 431 -26.10 -5.46 13.15
C HIS A 431 -27.42 -5.26 13.87
N ILE A 432 -27.38 -5.26 15.20
CA ILE A 432 -28.47 -4.77 16.06
C ILE A 432 -27.92 -3.61 16.86
N CYS A 433 -28.59 -2.47 16.76
CA CYS A 433 -28.25 -1.23 17.41
C CYS A 433 -29.42 -0.79 18.29
N LYS A 434 -29.17 -0.54 19.58
CA LYS A 434 -30.13 0.03 20.52
C LYS A 434 -29.63 1.36 21.06
N GLY A 435 -30.50 2.35 21.15
CA GLY A 435 -30.20 3.68 21.69
C GLY A 435 -31.27 4.11 22.70
N GLY A 436 -30.83 4.70 23.81
CA GLY A 436 -31.68 5.25 24.85
C GLY A 436 -31.59 6.77 24.90
N LEU A 437 -32.72 7.44 25.10
CA LEU A 437 -32.82 8.88 25.34
C LEU A 437 -33.59 9.16 26.64
N ASP A 438 -33.28 10.24 27.35
CA ASP A 438 -34.10 10.75 28.45
C ASP A 438 -35.25 11.65 27.94
N THR A 439 -36.08 12.18 28.84
CA THR A 439 -37.23 13.05 28.51
C THR A 439 -36.82 14.39 27.89
N SER A 440 -35.55 14.79 28.03
CA SER A 440 -34.96 15.95 27.38
C SER A 440 -34.29 15.59 26.05
N GLY A 441 -34.43 14.36 25.56
CA GLY A 441 -33.82 13.92 24.31
C GLY A 441 -32.31 13.71 24.37
N LYS A 442 -31.71 13.66 25.56
CA LYS A 442 -30.27 13.38 25.74
C LYS A 442 -30.02 11.88 25.73
N VAL A 443 -28.93 11.45 25.08
CA VAL A 443 -28.52 10.04 25.03
C VAL A 443 -28.16 9.53 26.42
N THR A 444 -28.84 8.47 26.86
CA THR A 444 -28.62 7.77 28.14
C THR A 444 -27.72 6.55 27.98
N GLY A 445 -27.70 5.94 26.80
CA GLY A 445 -26.82 4.82 26.50
C GLY A 445 -27.09 4.23 25.12
N TRP A 446 -26.18 3.36 24.67
CA TRP A 446 -26.35 2.60 23.44
C TRP A 446 -25.72 1.22 23.54
N VAL A 447 -26.23 0.29 22.73
CA VAL A 447 -25.71 -1.07 22.60
C VAL A 447 -25.62 -1.39 21.11
N HIS A 448 -24.51 -1.98 20.70
CA HIS A 448 -24.33 -2.47 19.33
C HIS A 448 -23.77 -3.88 19.37
N ARG A 449 -24.41 -4.77 18.62
CA ARG A 449 -23.92 -6.13 18.44
C ARG A 449 -23.87 -6.43 16.95
N THR A 450 -22.86 -7.17 16.54
CA THR A 450 -22.66 -7.53 15.14
C THR A 450 -22.43 -9.02 14.99
N ALA A 451 -22.97 -9.59 13.91
CA ALA A 451 -22.61 -10.91 13.40
C ALA A 451 -22.02 -10.72 12.00
N ASN A 452 -20.74 -11.07 11.84
CA ASN A 452 -19.98 -10.82 10.62
C ASN A 452 -19.32 -12.13 10.15
N GLY A 453 -19.07 -12.27 8.85
CA GLY A 453 -18.12 -13.27 8.35
C GLY A 453 -16.67 -12.87 8.64
N GLU A 454 -15.76 -13.86 8.77
CA GLU A 454 -14.30 -13.58 8.79
C GLU A 454 -13.86 -12.81 7.54
N ALA A 455 -12.72 -12.12 7.57
CA ALA A 455 -12.26 -11.28 6.45
C ALA A 455 -11.44 -12.04 5.38
N SER A 456 -11.16 -13.34 5.57
CA SER A 456 -10.03 -14.01 4.92
C SER A 456 -10.37 -15.03 3.81
N ASN A 457 -11.49 -15.78 3.83
CA ASN A 457 -11.95 -16.58 2.67
C ASN A 457 -13.46 -16.93 2.65
N PRO A 458 -14.24 -16.51 1.63
CA PRO A 458 -15.64 -16.93 1.48
C PRO A 458 -15.83 -18.42 1.07
N PRO A 459 -16.94 -19.08 1.46
CA PRO A 459 -17.96 -18.61 2.38
C PRO A 459 -17.43 -18.86 3.80
N TYR A 460 -17.25 -17.77 4.53
CA TYR A 460 -16.50 -17.78 5.78
C TYR A 460 -17.06 -18.80 6.78
N GLN A 461 -16.17 -19.40 7.58
CA GLN A 461 -16.61 -19.96 8.85
C GLN A 461 -17.08 -18.79 9.72
N ILE A 462 -18.35 -18.79 10.11
CA ILE A 462 -18.89 -17.77 11.02
C ILE A 462 -18.38 -18.14 12.41
N GLN A 463 -17.24 -17.59 12.81
CA GLN A 463 -16.83 -17.63 14.21
C GLN A 463 -17.70 -16.66 15.03
N SER A 464 -17.99 -17.10 16.24
CA SER A 464 -18.89 -16.53 17.26
C SER A 464 -18.87 -14.99 17.38
N PRO A 465 -20.00 -14.37 17.78
CA PRO A 465 -20.19 -12.92 17.79
C PRO A 465 -19.18 -12.17 18.67
N SER A 466 -18.57 -11.12 18.12
CA SER A 466 -17.88 -10.09 18.91
C SER A 466 -18.91 -9.11 19.48
N SER A 467 -18.89 -8.91 20.80
CA SER A 467 -19.68 -7.88 21.48
C SER A 467 -18.79 -6.68 21.81
N ASP A 468 -19.03 -5.54 21.18
CA ASP A 468 -18.51 -4.25 21.66
C ASP A 468 -19.62 -3.53 22.42
N SER A 469 -19.53 -3.54 23.75
CA SER A 469 -20.37 -2.71 24.62
C SER A 469 -19.57 -1.52 25.10
N THR A 470 -19.66 -0.38 24.42
CA THR A 470 -19.05 0.86 24.87
C THR A 470 -20.11 1.82 25.43
N SER A 471 -20.22 1.89 26.75
CA SER A 471 -20.95 2.98 27.42
C SER A 471 -20.06 4.23 27.43
N VAL A 472 -20.18 5.07 26.41
CA VAL A 472 -19.45 6.36 26.39
C VAL A 472 -20.40 7.48 26.76
N GLY A 473 -20.23 8.04 27.96
CA GLY A 473 -20.92 9.26 28.36
C GLY A 473 -20.24 10.47 27.72
N PHE A 474 -20.84 11.02 26.67
CA PHE A 474 -20.46 12.33 26.14
C PHE A 474 -21.56 13.35 26.41
N PRO A 475 -21.23 14.56 26.89
CA PRO A 475 -22.18 15.66 26.93
C PRO A 475 -22.24 16.32 25.54
N ILE A 476 -23.21 15.95 24.70
CA ILE A 476 -23.52 16.68 23.46
C ILE A 476 -24.93 17.30 23.59
N PRO A 477 -25.10 18.64 23.42
CA PRO A 477 -26.40 19.31 23.48
C PRO A 477 -27.37 18.95 22.33
N MET A 478 -28.67 19.12 22.62
CA MET A 478 -29.88 18.61 21.96
C MET A 478 -30.06 18.65 20.43
N VAL A 479 -29.24 19.35 19.63
CA VAL A 479 -29.53 19.52 18.18
C VAL A 479 -29.07 18.33 17.32
N TRP A 480 -28.45 17.33 17.95
CA TRP A 480 -27.67 16.30 17.24
C TRP A 480 -28.13 14.86 17.42
N ALA A 481 -29.37 14.59 17.85
CA ALA A 481 -29.89 13.22 17.84
C ALA A 481 -29.81 12.59 16.43
N ARG A 482 -30.07 13.38 15.37
CA ARG A 482 -29.83 12.99 13.96
C ARG A 482 -28.34 12.76 13.65
N LEU A 483 -27.41 13.47 14.30
CA LEU A 483 -25.97 13.23 14.17
C LEU A 483 -25.52 11.96 14.86
N VAL A 484 -26.11 11.60 16.00
CA VAL A 484 -25.80 10.32 16.67
C VAL A 484 -26.22 9.17 15.76
N PHE A 485 -27.38 9.27 15.10
CA PHE A 485 -27.81 8.30 14.08
C PHE A 485 -26.96 8.35 12.79
N LEU A 486 -26.48 9.54 12.39
CA LEU A 486 -25.52 9.72 11.30
C LEU A 486 -24.16 9.11 11.67
N LEU A 487 -23.69 9.29 12.90
CA LEU A 487 -22.48 8.73 13.48
C LEU A 487 -22.62 7.22 13.69
N PHE A 488 -23.83 6.70 13.92
CA PHE A 488 -24.17 5.29 13.95
C PHE A 488 -24.12 4.66 12.56
N HIS A 489 -24.72 5.32 11.56
CA HIS A 489 -24.59 4.93 10.15
C HIS A 489 -23.14 5.04 9.67
N LEU A 490 -22.44 6.12 10.04
CA LEU A 490 -21.02 6.32 9.79
C LEU A 490 -20.19 5.29 10.53
N HIS A 491 -20.50 4.90 11.76
CA HIS A 491 -19.76 3.89 12.52
C HIS A 491 -19.96 2.50 11.91
N CYS A 492 -21.20 2.14 11.54
CA CYS A 492 -21.48 0.92 10.80
C CYS A 492 -20.82 0.94 9.40
N ALA A 493 -20.75 2.10 8.75
CA ALA A 493 -20.03 2.30 7.47
C ALA A 493 -18.50 2.33 7.65
N MET A 494 -17.97 2.82 8.77
CA MET A 494 -16.54 2.98 9.06
C MET A 494 -15.93 1.67 9.58
N GLN A 495 -16.63 0.91 10.44
CA GLN A 495 -16.23 -0.46 10.79
C GLN A 495 -16.27 -1.40 9.57
N SER A 496 -17.02 -1.04 8.53
CA SER A 496 -17.14 -1.81 7.29
C SER A 496 -16.33 -1.26 6.11
N SER A 497 -15.55 -0.17 6.23
CA SER A 497 -14.84 0.39 5.06
C SER A 497 -13.37 0.73 5.29
N MET A 498 -12.51 0.19 4.40
CA MET A 498 -11.24 0.81 3.98
C MET A 498 -11.46 1.70 2.73
N GLN A 499 -12.62 2.37 2.61
CA GLN A 499 -12.99 3.18 1.44
C GLN A 499 -13.42 4.61 1.83
N PRO A 500 -13.18 5.64 0.99
CA PRO A 500 -13.43 7.04 1.34
C PRO A 500 -14.92 7.44 1.24
N VAL A 501 -15.31 8.33 2.15
CA VAL A 501 -16.66 8.84 2.49
C VAL A 501 -17.49 9.46 1.34
N LYS A 502 -16.94 9.63 0.12
CA LYS A 502 -17.53 10.49 -0.93
C LYS A 502 -18.82 9.96 -1.60
N GLU A 503 -19.02 8.65 -1.71
CA GLU A 503 -20.25 8.11 -2.33
C GLU A 503 -21.49 8.24 -1.44
N LEU A 504 -21.29 8.39 -0.13
CA LEU A 504 -22.37 8.52 0.84
C LEU A 504 -23.05 9.91 0.79
N ASP A 505 -22.30 10.97 0.47
CA ASP A 505 -22.84 12.32 0.28
C ASP A 505 -23.87 12.40 -0.86
N LEU A 506 -23.66 11.62 -1.93
CA LEU A 506 -24.55 11.58 -3.09
C LEU A 506 -25.86 10.81 -2.81
N TYR A 507 -25.80 9.84 -1.89
CA TYR A 507 -26.98 9.13 -1.40
C TYR A 507 -27.79 9.99 -0.41
N LEU A 508 -27.11 10.76 0.43
CA LEU A 508 -27.72 11.64 1.42
C LEU A 508 -28.41 12.87 0.80
N SER A 509 -27.82 13.46 -0.25
CA SER A 509 -28.41 14.63 -0.95
C SER A 509 -29.74 14.30 -1.63
N LYS A 510 -29.95 13.05 -2.07
CA LYS A 510 -31.18 12.61 -2.73
C LYS A 510 -32.32 12.25 -1.77
N LYS A 511 -32.04 11.84 -0.52
CA LYS A 511 -33.08 11.46 0.46
C LYS A 511 -33.48 12.58 1.43
N LEU A 512 -32.65 13.59 1.63
CA LEU A 512 -32.94 14.73 2.52
C LEU A 512 -33.86 15.81 1.90
N HIS A 513 -34.43 15.57 0.71
CA HIS A 513 -35.41 16.46 0.07
C HIS A 513 -36.85 15.93 0.09
N LEU A 514 -37.17 14.98 0.95
CA LEU A 514 -38.56 14.62 1.23
C LEU A 514 -38.96 15.10 2.63
N HIS A 515 -39.76 16.17 2.61
CA HIS A 515 -40.50 16.85 3.68
C HIS A 515 -39.70 17.75 4.64
N GLN A 516 -39.74 19.05 4.30
CA GLN A 516 -39.82 20.16 5.26
C GLN A 516 -41.03 20.00 6.17
#